data_AF-A0A7S3XRU4-F1
#
_entry.id   AF-A0A7S3XRU4-F1
#
_cell.length_a   1.000
_cell.length_b   1.000
_cell.length_c   1.000
_cell.angle_alpha   90.00
_cell.angle_beta   90.00
_cell.angle_gamma   90.00
#
_symmetry.space_group_name_H-M   'P 1'
#
loop_
_entity.id
_entity.type
_entity.pdbx_description
1 polymer ?
#
loop_
_entity_poly.entity_id
_entity_poly.type
_entity_poly.pdbx_seq_one_letter_code
_entity_poly.pdbx_strand_id
1 'polypeptide(L)'
;MAETEADLRATNVDLMNELHGFDVVIVCTGNQTQASYWQTKLETGRGKVMAESTKVIAVDEDWEGGAGNALGTLYAYQKACSKAKELYGMDLDAELGAGRAAAALYHTAGKGTRLAPLPGAEANNKPGVQLAAPAG
;
A
#
# COMPACT_ATOMS: atom_id res chain seq x y z
N MET A 1 -29.39 -30.98 5.28
CA MET A 1 -29.80 -30.50 6.62
C MET A 1 -29.96 -29.00 6.50
N ALA A 2 -31.01 -28.42 7.07
CA ALA A 2 -31.18 -26.96 7.09
C ALA A 2 -30.25 -26.36 8.15
N GLU A 3 -29.52 -25.29 7.80
CA GLU A 3 -28.70 -24.51 8.72
C GLU A 3 -29.57 -23.90 9.84
N THR A 4 -29.07 -23.92 11.07
CA THR A 4 -29.79 -23.36 12.22
C THR A 4 -29.50 -21.86 12.39
N GLU A 5 -30.36 -21.15 13.13
CA GLU A 5 -30.16 -19.72 13.43
C GLU A 5 -28.84 -19.45 14.17
N ALA A 6 -28.40 -20.41 15.00
CA ALA A 6 -27.12 -20.33 15.70
C ALA A 6 -25.94 -20.43 14.73
N ASP A 7 -26.03 -21.30 13.73
CA ASP A 7 -25.00 -21.45 12.68
C ASP A 7 -24.89 -20.16 11.87
N LEU A 8 -26.02 -19.59 11.45
CA LEU A 8 -26.06 -18.31 10.71
C LEU A 8 -25.46 -17.15 11.49
N ARG A 9 -25.69 -17.09 12.81
CA ARG A 9 -25.09 -16.05 13.67
C ARG A 9 -23.58 -16.21 13.78
N ALA A 10 -23.08 -17.42 13.95
CA ALA A 10 -21.64 -17.68 14.01
C ALA A 10 -20.97 -17.30 12.69
N THR A 11 -21.50 -17.73 11.56
CA THR A 11 -20.99 -17.36 10.22
C THR A 11 -20.97 -15.86 9.99
N ASN A 12 -22.03 -15.13 10.39
CA ASN A 12 -22.06 -13.69 10.24
C ASN A 12 -21.01 -12.98 11.11
N VAL A 13 -20.78 -13.46 12.34
CA VAL A 13 -19.73 -12.93 13.21
C VAL A 13 -18.35 -13.17 12.59
N ASP A 14 -18.13 -14.34 11.99
CA ASP A 14 -16.86 -14.66 11.32
C ASP A 14 -16.66 -13.74 10.10
N LEU A 15 -17.68 -13.58 9.25
CA LEU A 15 -17.65 -12.66 8.10
C LEU A 15 -17.37 -11.21 8.50
N MET A 16 -17.98 -10.75 9.60
CA MET A 16 -17.75 -9.38 10.10
C MET A 16 -16.32 -9.18 10.62
N ASN A 17 -15.65 -10.25 11.04
CA ASN A 17 -14.29 -10.22 11.54
C ASN A 17 -13.24 -10.54 10.45
N GLU A 18 -13.66 -10.83 9.22
CA GLU A 18 -12.73 -11.03 8.12
C GLU A 18 -12.00 -9.73 7.77
N LEU A 19 -10.67 -9.80 7.77
CA LEU A 19 -9.80 -8.73 7.30
C LEU A 19 -9.72 -8.80 5.77
N HIS A 20 -10.66 -8.12 5.10
CA HIS A 20 -10.60 -7.92 3.66
C HIS A 20 -9.49 -6.92 3.29
N GLY A 21 -8.80 -7.19 2.18
CA GLY A 21 -7.71 -6.35 1.69
C GLY A 21 -7.22 -6.79 0.32
N PHE A 22 -6.18 -6.13 -0.15
CA PHE A 22 -5.47 -6.52 -1.37
C PHE A 22 -4.51 -7.67 -1.07
N ASP A 23 -4.36 -8.61 -2.00
CA ASP A 23 -3.36 -9.67 -1.91
C ASP A 23 -1.94 -9.11 -1.90
N VAL A 24 -1.76 -7.96 -2.57
CA VAL A 24 -0.47 -7.27 -2.68
C VAL A 24 -0.64 -5.78 -2.36
N VAL A 25 0.18 -5.28 -1.45
CA VAL A 25 0.27 -3.86 -1.10
C VAL A 25 1.64 -3.34 -1.48
N ILE A 26 1.65 -2.41 -2.42
CA ILE A 26 2.85 -1.74 -2.94
C ILE A 26 2.91 -0.33 -2.38
N VAL A 27 4.05 0.08 -1.84
CA VAL A 27 4.28 1.44 -1.36
C VAL A 27 5.50 2.01 -2.07
N CYS A 28 5.32 3.06 -2.86
CA CYS A 28 6.42 3.83 -3.44
C CYS A 28 6.74 5.01 -2.54
N THR A 29 8.00 5.13 -2.13
CA THR A 29 8.51 6.13 -1.18
C THR A 29 9.61 6.99 -1.80
N GLY A 30 10.00 8.09 -1.16
CA GLY A 30 11.01 8.98 -1.72
C GLY A 30 12.47 8.52 -1.58
N ASN A 31 12.76 7.48 -0.79
CA ASN A 31 14.12 6.94 -0.62
C ASN A 31 14.11 5.54 0.01
N GLN A 32 15.23 4.83 -0.12
CA GLN A 32 15.41 3.48 0.40
C GLN A 32 15.15 3.34 1.92
N THR A 33 15.51 4.33 2.74
CA THR A 33 15.27 4.29 4.19
C THR A 33 13.77 4.25 4.51
N GLN A 34 12.97 5.08 3.82
CA GLN A 34 11.52 5.09 3.94
C GLN A 34 10.91 3.79 3.41
N ALA A 35 11.41 3.25 2.29
CA ALA A 35 10.98 1.97 1.76
C ALA A 35 11.18 0.86 2.79
N SER A 36 12.37 0.76 3.40
CA SER A 36 12.66 -0.22 4.44
C SER A 36 11.78 -0.05 5.68
N TYR A 37 11.54 1.19 6.13
CA TYR A 37 10.63 1.47 7.24
C TYR A 37 9.21 0.96 6.97
N TRP A 38 8.65 1.29 5.79
CA TRP A 38 7.30 0.89 5.43
C TRP A 38 7.16 -0.61 5.19
N GLN A 39 8.18 -1.25 4.62
CA GLN A 39 8.25 -2.71 4.51
C GLN A 39 8.05 -3.34 5.89
N THR A 40 8.95 -3.05 6.83
CA THR A 40 8.94 -3.65 8.17
C THR A 40 7.65 -3.33 8.93
N LYS A 41 7.20 -2.08 8.88
CA LYS A 41 6.01 -1.63 9.62
C LYS A 41 4.74 -2.33 9.14
N LEU A 42 4.53 -2.44 7.83
CA LEU A 42 3.34 -3.06 7.27
C LEU A 42 3.39 -4.58 7.42
N GLU A 43 4.55 -5.21 7.29
CA GLU A 43 4.72 -6.64 7.55
C GLU A 43 4.42 -7.00 9.01
N THR A 44 4.85 -6.17 9.97
CA THR A 44 4.53 -6.35 11.39
C THR A 44 3.03 -6.17 11.69
N GLY A 45 2.32 -5.44 10.82
CA GLY A 45 0.88 -5.19 10.92
C GLY A 45 -0.01 -6.27 10.29
N ARG A 46 0.57 -7.27 9.61
CA ARG A 46 -0.18 -8.40 9.05
C ARG A 46 -0.98 -9.13 10.13
N GLY A 47 -2.15 -9.63 9.75
CA GLY A 47 -3.11 -10.27 10.65
C GLY A 47 -3.87 -9.30 11.57
N LYS A 48 -3.51 -8.01 11.59
CA LYS A 48 -4.16 -6.98 12.41
C LYS A 48 -4.86 -5.91 11.59
N VAL A 49 -4.20 -5.40 10.56
CA VAL A 49 -4.73 -4.33 9.68
C VAL A 49 -4.91 -4.78 8.23
N MET A 50 -4.46 -5.99 7.91
CA MET A 50 -4.59 -6.65 6.61
C MET A 50 -4.50 -8.16 6.83
N ALA A 51 -4.93 -8.95 5.85
CA ALA A 51 -4.80 -10.40 5.90
C ALA A 51 -3.34 -10.83 6.11
N GLU A 52 -3.11 -11.89 6.89
CA GLU A 52 -1.77 -12.43 7.17
C GLU A 52 -1.03 -12.86 5.89
N SER A 53 -1.77 -13.28 4.87
CA SER A 53 -1.25 -13.70 3.57
C SER A 53 -0.74 -12.56 2.69
N THR A 54 -1.15 -11.31 2.97
CA THR A 54 -0.88 -10.12 2.15
C THR A 54 0.61 -9.94 1.88
N LYS A 55 1.02 -9.77 0.62
CA LYS A 55 2.40 -9.46 0.24
C LYS A 55 2.62 -7.96 0.31
N VAL A 56 3.69 -7.54 0.98
CA VAL A 56 4.02 -6.11 1.16
C VAL A 56 5.27 -5.84 0.34
N ILE A 57 5.24 -4.81 -0.49
CA ILE A 57 6.36 -4.46 -1.36
C ILE A 57 6.56 -2.95 -1.30
N ALA A 58 7.53 -2.52 -0.48
CA ALA A 58 7.93 -1.13 -0.44
C ALA A 58 9.12 -0.89 -1.38
N VAL A 59 9.01 0.11 -2.24
CA VAL A 59 10.06 0.54 -3.17
C VAL A 59 10.32 2.03 -3.00
N ASP A 60 11.45 2.51 -3.49
CA ASP A 60 11.80 3.92 -3.54
C ASP A 60 11.76 4.47 -4.97
N GLU A 61 11.46 5.75 -5.13
CA GLU A 61 11.54 6.48 -6.39
C GLU A 61 12.96 7.03 -6.56
N ASP A 62 13.74 6.37 -7.40
CA ASP A 62 15.14 6.69 -7.76
C ASP A 62 15.25 7.29 -9.18
N TRP A 63 14.14 7.78 -9.74
CA TRP A 63 14.14 8.44 -11.05
C TRP A 63 14.78 9.83 -10.96
N GLU A 64 15.87 10.04 -11.70
CA GLU A 64 16.60 11.31 -11.72
C GLU A 64 15.70 12.47 -12.17
N GLY A 65 15.60 13.52 -11.35
CA GLY A 65 14.73 14.68 -11.59
C GLY A 65 13.26 14.49 -11.20
N GLY A 66 12.85 13.27 -10.83
CA GLY A 66 11.48 12.92 -10.47
C GLY A 66 10.58 12.68 -11.69
N ALA A 67 9.99 11.50 -11.78
CA ALA A 67 9.15 11.09 -12.90
C ALA A 67 7.73 11.71 -12.84
N GLY A 68 7.33 12.20 -11.67
CA GLY A 68 5.97 12.66 -11.40
C GLY A 68 4.99 11.49 -11.28
N ASN A 69 3.76 11.76 -10.82
CA ASN A 69 2.87 10.71 -10.32
C ASN A 69 2.54 9.61 -11.33
N ALA A 70 2.37 9.92 -12.62
CA ALA A 70 1.96 8.91 -13.60
C ALA A 70 3.13 7.96 -13.92
N LEU A 71 4.23 8.50 -14.45
CA LEU A 71 5.39 7.70 -14.83
C LEU A 71 6.09 7.11 -13.61
N GLY A 72 6.18 7.85 -12.50
CA GLY A 72 6.74 7.36 -11.24
C GLY A 72 5.93 6.22 -10.64
N THR A 73 4.61 6.21 -10.78
CA THR A 73 3.77 5.07 -10.36
C THR A 73 4.02 3.84 -11.22
N LEU A 74 4.12 4.00 -12.54
CA LEU A 74 4.42 2.88 -13.44
C LEU A 74 5.81 2.31 -13.18
N TYR A 75 6.80 3.17 -12.98
CA TYR A 75 8.15 2.75 -12.67
C TYR A 75 8.24 2.04 -11.30
N ALA A 76 7.53 2.55 -10.30
CA ALA A 76 7.41 1.89 -9.01
C ALA A 76 6.76 0.51 -9.11
N TYR A 77 5.74 0.34 -9.96
CA TYR A 77 5.15 -0.95 -10.24
C TYR A 77 6.17 -1.93 -10.84
N GLN A 78 6.97 -1.49 -11.82
CA GLN A 78 8.04 -2.32 -12.41
C GLN A 78 9.07 -2.75 -11.36
N LYS A 79 9.53 -1.82 -10.50
CA LYS A 79 10.42 -2.16 -9.37
C LYS A 79 9.76 -3.16 -8.42
N ALA A 80 8.46 -3.00 -8.15
CA ALA A 80 7.71 -3.89 -7.29
C ALA A 80 7.59 -5.31 -7.89
N CYS A 81 7.42 -5.45 -9.20
CA CYS A 81 7.42 -6.76 -9.87
C CYS A 81 8.76 -7.49 -9.69
N SER A 82 9.89 -6.81 -9.88
CA SER A 82 11.22 -7.40 -9.62
C SER A 82 11.38 -7.80 -8.16
N LYS A 83 10.99 -6.91 -7.25
CA LYS A 83 11.08 -7.17 -5.80
C LYS A 83 10.14 -8.27 -5.33
N ALA A 84 8.97 -8.45 -5.96
CA ALA A 84 8.05 -9.55 -5.68
C ALA A 84 8.68 -10.91 -6.02
N LYS A 85 9.41 -10.98 -7.14
CA LYS A 85 10.15 -12.19 -7.54
C LYS A 85 11.23 -12.52 -6.52
N GLU A 86 11.97 -11.53 -6.05
CA GLU A 86 13.04 -11.70 -5.05
C GLU A 86 12.53 -12.10 -3.67
N LEU A 87 11.50 -11.41 -3.15
CA LEU A 87 11.01 -11.64 -1.79
C LEU A 87 10.08 -12.84 -1.65
N TYR A 88 9.27 -13.10 -2.67
CA TYR A 88 8.15 -14.04 -2.57
C TYR A 88 8.15 -15.10 -3.68
N GLY A 89 9.08 -15.06 -4.64
CA GLY A 89 9.07 -15.95 -5.80
C GLY A 89 7.83 -15.75 -6.69
N MET A 90 7.17 -14.59 -6.59
CA MET A 90 5.90 -14.31 -7.24
C MET A 90 6.12 -13.50 -8.53
N ASP A 91 5.54 -13.96 -9.64
CA ASP A 91 5.42 -13.14 -10.86
C ASP A 91 4.17 -12.26 -10.78
N LEU A 92 4.33 -11.10 -10.13
CA LEU A 92 3.24 -10.17 -9.83
C LEU A 92 2.44 -9.75 -11.08
N ASP A 93 3.13 -9.52 -12.19
CA ASP A 93 2.49 -9.04 -13.42
C ASP A 93 1.60 -10.13 -14.03
N ALA A 94 2.07 -11.38 -14.02
CA ALA A 94 1.29 -12.53 -14.47
C ALA A 94 0.08 -12.81 -13.56
N GLU A 95 0.24 -12.68 -12.23
CA GLU A 95 -0.86 -12.88 -11.28
C GLU A 95 -1.97 -11.83 -11.44
N LEU A 96 -1.58 -10.56 -11.63
CA LEU A 96 -2.52 -9.47 -11.89
C LEU A 96 -3.19 -9.61 -13.26
N GLY A 97 -2.42 -9.91 -14.31
CA GLY A 97 -2.94 -10.10 -15.67
C GLY A 97 -3.91 -11.28 -15.78
N ALA A 98 -3.74 -12.31 -14.96
CA ALA A 98 -4.65 -13.45 -14.87
C ALA A 98 -5.85 -13.24 -13.92
N GLY A 99 -5.92 -12.10 -13.22
CA GLY A 99 -6.98 -11.82 -12.24
C GLY A 99 -6.93 -12.70 -10.99
N ARG A 100 -5.77 -13.29 -10.65
CA ARG A 100 -5.58 -14.15 -9.48
C ARG A 100 -5.16 -13.40 -8.23
N ALA A 101 -4.69 -12.16 -8.40
CA ALA A 101 -4.35 -11.27 -7.31
C ALA A 101 -4.99 -9.89 -7.54
N ALA A 102 -5.29 -9.20 -6.45
CA ALA A 102 -5.57 -7.77 -6.44
C ALA A 102 -4.40 -7.02 -5.78
N ALA A 103 -3.94 -5.95 -6.42
CA ALA A 103 -2.86 -5.11 -5.88
C ALA A 103 -3.33 -3.67 -5.63
N ALA A 104 -2.90 -3.10 -4.51
CA ALA A 104 -2.95 -1.67 -4.26
C ALA A 104 -1.56 -1.05 -4.36
N LEU A 105 -1.45 0.09 -5.05
CA LEU A 105 -0.20 0.85 -5.14
C LEU A 105 -0.41 2.25 -4.57
N TYR A 106 0.30 2.53 -3.48
CA TYR A 106 0.33 3.82 -2.81
C TYR A 106 1.60 4.57 -3.20
N HIS A 107 1.47 5.55 -4.09
CA HIS A 107 2.57 6.40 -4.50
C HIS A 107 2.69 7.61 -3.59
N THR A 108 3.61 7.54 -2.62
CA THR A 108 3.87 8.61 -1.64
C THR A 108 5.14 9.40 -1.94
N ALA A 109 5.89 9.00 -2.97
CA ALA A 109 7.05 9.72 -3.45
C ALA A 109 6.68 11.07 -4.10
N GLY A 110 7.66 11.97 -4.18
CA GLY A 110 7.51 13.34 -4.67
C GLY A 110 7.47 14.42 -3.57
N LYS A 111 7.61 15.69 -3.99
CA LYS A 111 7.78 16.85 -3.10
C LYS A 111 6.47 17.53 -2.66
N GLY A 112 5.32 16.91 -2.93
CA GLY A 112 4.02 17.48 -2.54
C GLY A 112 3.65 18.82 -3.20
N THR A 113 4.31 19.22 -4.30
CA THR A 113 4.22 20.57 -4.88
C THR A 113 2.80 21.04 -5.24
N ARG A 114 1.85 20.13 -5.42
CA ARG A 114 0.42 20.47 -5.63
C ARG A 114 -0.21 21.22 -4.47
N LEU A 115 0.31 21.05 -3.25
CA LEU A 115 -0.11 21.81 -2.07
C LEU A 115 0.91 22.89 -1.70
N ALA A 116 1.93 23.14 -2.53
CA ALA A 116 2.93 24.16 -2.23
C ALA A 116 2.25 25.52 -2.00
N PRO A 117 2.67 26.27 -0.95
CA PRO A 117 3.84 26.03 -0.10
C PRO A 117 3.58 25.15 1.14
N LEU A 118 2.37 24.64 1.38
CA LEU A 118 1.98 24.02 2.65
C LEU A 118 2.85 22.81 3.06
N PRO A 119 3.20 21.85 2.17
CA PRO A 119 4.11 20.77 2.52
C PRO A 119 5.52 21.24 2.88
N GLY A 120 5.93 22.45 2.46
CA GLY A 120 7.25 22.99 2.78
C GLY A 120 7.48 23.13 4.30
N ALA A 121 6.43 23.48 5.05
CA ALA A 121 6.47 23.53 6.51
C ALA A 121 6.67 22.15 7.15
N GLU A 122 6.25 21.09 6.44
CA GLU A 122 6.29 19.69 6.88
C GLU A 122 7.42 18.90 6.22
N ALA A 123 8.54 19.56 5.88
CA ALA A 123 9.68 18.94 5.20
C ALA A 123 9.31 18.22 3.88
N ASN A 124 8.34 18.77 3.14
CA ASN A 124 7.73 18.21 1.93
C ASN A 124 6.91 16.91 2.15
N ASN A 125 6.51 16.61 3.38
CA ASN A 125 5.63 15.49 3.70
C ASN A 125 4.15 15.89 3.52
N LYS A 126 3.57 15.53 2.36
CA LYS A 126 2.18 15.85 2.04
C LYS A 126 1.16 15.34 3.08
N PRO A 127 1.20 14.06 3.52
CA PRO A 127 0.35 13.58 4.62
C PRO A 127 0.51 14.31 5.95
N GLY A 128 1.62 15.01 6.17
CA GLY A 128 1.87 15.77 7.39
C GLY A 128 1.15 17.12 7.46
N VAL A 129 0.60 17.61 6.35
CA VAL A 129 -0.06 18.92 6.30
C VAL A 129 -1.31 18.92 7.18
N GLN A 130 -1.26 19.65 8.28
CA GLN A 130 -2.42 19.90 9.13
C GLN A 130 -3.21 21.09 8.60
N LEU A 131 -4.51 20.90 8.33
CA LEU A 131 -5.42 21.99 8.02
C LEU A 131 -5.91 22.63 9.32
N ALA A 132 -6.06 23.95 9.35
CA ALA A 132 -6.69 24.63 10.47
C ALA A 132 -8.10 24.05 10.70
N ALA A 133 -8.48 23.87 11.96
CA ALA A 133 -9.85 23.52 12.29
C ALA A 133 -10.80 24.59 11.73
N PRO A 134 -11.96 24.20 11.14
CA PRO A 134 -12.93 25.19 10.70
C PRO A 134 -13.30 26.08 11.89
N ALA A 135 -13.29 27.39 11.69
CA ALA A 135 -13.73 28.34 12.70
C ALA A 135 -15.17 27.99 13.07
N GLY A 136 -15.39 27.69 14.36
CA GLY A 136 -16.72 27.43 14.93
C GLY A 136 -17.59 28.67 14.97
#